data_AF-A0A813EHM2-F1
#
_entry.id   AF-A0A813EHM2-F1
#
_cell.length_a   1.000
_cell.length_b   1.000
_cell.length_c   1.000
_cell.angle_alpha   90.00
_cell.angle_beta   90.00
_cell.angle_gamma   90.00
#
_symmetry.space_group_name_H-M   'P 1'
#
loop_
_entity.id
_entity.type
_entity.pdbx_description
1 polymer ?
#
loop_
_entity_poly.entity_id
_entity_poly.type
_entity_poly.pdbx_seq_one_letter_code
_entity_poly.pdbx_strand_id
1 'polypeptide(L)'
;AAERGRRWAEALQLIAESEQRGLSGSQVAVAGHNAAVSALAHSGEWQMTTLLLQRLRQGHRGLELDIVGISAASAACARASQWTQVLALLQEGRQLRIDPNRIAMDSAMAGVVQSQQWAVSLSLLEEMWMRGPAPDTGIATAAVGLCGSMVSPALALNLLDACWERGPRPDAMLCAAALRACVRGSVWAQALPVLAEMQRKEVRPSVMSLSALIAPRSSRDRADADWALQWLAAM
;
A
#
# COMPACT_ATOMS: atom_id res chain seq x y z
N ALA A 1 5.18 12.01 -20.27
CA ALA A 1 6.50 11.68 -19.69
C ALA A 1 7.48 12.85 -19.81
N ALA A 2 7.70 13.39 -21.01
CA ALA A 2 8.65 14.50 -21.26
C ALA A 2 8.40 15.77 -20.42
N GLU A 3 7.14 16.16 -20.22
CA GLU A 3 6.79 17.37 -19.46
C GLU A 3 7.01 17.20 -17.95
N ARG A 4 6.85 15.97 -17.43
CA ARG A 4 7.17 15.64 -16.04
C ARG A 4 8.68 15.45 -15.83
N GLY A 5 9.37 14.94 -16.86
CA GLY A 5 10.83 14.85 -16.93
C GLY A 5 11.51 16.22 -16.86
N ARG A 6 10.98 17.20 -17.59
CA ARG A 6 11.46 18.60 -17.54
C ARG A 6 11.27 19.24 -16.18
N ARG A 7 10.12 19.02 -15.53
CA ARG A 7 9.79 19.65 -14.25
C ARG A 7 10.73 19.26 -13.10
N TRP A 8 11.22 18.02 -13.04
CA TRP A 8 12.20 17.67 -12.00
C TRP A 8 13.61 18.17 -12.34
N ALA A 9 14.00 18.18 -13.62
CA ALA A 9 15.30 18.70 -14.04
C ALA A 9 15.41 20.21 -13.78
N GLU A 10 14.35 20.97 -14.07
CA GLU A 10 14.24 22.40 -13.74
C GLU A 10 14.25 22.61 -12.22
N ALA A 11 13.53 21.79 -11.45
CA ALA A 11 13.55 21.87 -9.99
C ALA A 11 14.95 21.63 -9.40
N LEU A 12 15.73 20.69 -9.95
CA LEU A 12 17.11 20.44 -9.55
C LEU A 12 18.06 21.60 -9.91
N GLN A 13 17.88 22.20 -11.09
CA GLN A 13 18.67 23.38 -11.48
C GLN A 13 18.38 24.57 -10.56
N LEU A 14 17.11 24.82 -10.24
CA LEU A 14 16.72 25.87 -9.30
C LEU A 14 17.29 25.64 -7.89
N ILE A 15 17.36 24.38 -7.45
CA ILE A 15 18.01 24.02 -6.18
C ILE A 15 19.50 24.32 -6.24
N ALA A 16 20.21 23.85 -7.27
CA ALA A 16 21.64 24.08 -7.41
C ALA A 16 21.99 25.57 -7.49
N GLU A 17 21.18 26.37 -8.18
CA GLU A 17 21.32 27.83 -8.21
C GLU A 17 21.04 28.47 -6.84
N SER A 18 20.03 27.99 -6.11
CA SER A 18 19.70 28.50 -4.78
C SER A 18 20.78 28.16 -3.73
N GLU A 19 21.43 27.00 -3.87
CA GLU A 19 22.58 26.58 -3.06
C GLU A 19 23.81 27.46 -3.36
N GLN A 20 24.09 27.72 -4.64
CA GLN A 20 25.19 28.61 -5.05
C GLN A 20 25.00 30.06 -4.59
N ARG A 21 23.76 30.54 -4.52
CA ARG A 21 23.42 31.90 -4.06
C ARG A 21 23.43 32.05 -2.53
N GLY A 22 23.70 30.98 -1.78
CA GLY A 22 23.78 31.03 -0.31
C GLY A 22 22.44 31.31 0.39
N LEU A 23 21.31 31.17 -0.30
CA LEU A 23 19.95 31.39 0.23
C LEU A 23 19.43 30.22 1.08
N SER A 24 20.37 29.42 1.62
CA SER A 24 20.19 28.09 2.19
C SER A 24 19.35 28.04 3.47
N GLY A 25 19.07 29.18 4.11
CA GLY A 25 18.34 29.26 5.37
C GLY A 25 16.88 29.73 5.24
N SER A 26 16.40 30.02 4.04
CA SER A 26 15.01 30.49 3.86
C SER A 26 14.04 29.32 3.68
N GLN A 27 12.80 29.46 4.17
CA GLN A 27 11.71 28.51 3.92
C GLN A 27 11.50 28.20 2.42
N VAL A 28 11.97 29.08 1.53
CA VAL A 28 11.95 28.90 0.08
C VAL A 28 12.87 27.76 -0.36
N ALA A 29 14.00 27.54 0.31
CA ALA A 29 14.90 26.43 0.02
C ALA A 29 14.23 25.09 0.38
N VAL A 30 13.57 24.99 1.53
CA VAL A 30 12.83 23.79 1.95
C VAL A 30 11.68 23.48 0.99
N ALA A 31 10.88 24.50 0.62
CA ALA A 31 9.79 24.34 -0.34
C ALA A 31 10.28 23.90 -1.73
N GLY A 32 11.42 24.44 -2.20
CA GLY A 32 12.05 24.03 -3.46
C GLY A 32 12.52 22.57 -3.43
N HIS A 33 13.16 22.15 -2.33
CA HIS A 33 13.58 20.76 -2.14
C HIS A 33 12.40 19.80 -2.07
N ASN A 34 11.33 20.14 -1.33
CA ASN A 34 10.12 19.32 -1.27
C ASN A 34 9.42 19.21 -2.61
N ALA A 35 9.39 20.30 -3.39
CA ALA A 35 8.86 20.29 -4.74
C ALA A 35 9.69 19.40 -5.67
N ALA A 36 11.02 19.41 -5.54
CA ALA A 36 11.90 18.51 -6.31
C ALA A 36 11.74 17.05 -5.90
N VAL A 37 11.72 16.73 -4.59
CA VAL A 37 11.47 15.37 -4.09
C VAL A 37 10.10 14.88 -4.55
N SER A 38 9.06 15.72 -4.48
CA SER A 38 7.74 15.39 -4.99
C SER A 38 7.75 15.18 -6.50
N ALA A 39 8.42 16.03 -7.28
CA ALA A 39 8.53 15.86 -8.73
C ALA A 39 9.26 14.57 -9.10
N LEU A 40 10.34 14.23 -8.38
CA LEU A 40 11.10 12.99 -8.55
C LEU A 40 10.29 11.76 -8.15
N ALA A 41 9.48 11.85 -7.09
CA ALA A 41 8.56 10.79 -6.69
C ALA A 41 7.48 10.51 -7.76
N HIS A 42 7.07 11.54 -8.48
CA HIS A 42 6.11 11.41 -9.58
C HIS A 42 6.78 10.95 -10.89
N SER A 43 8.09 11.16 -11.07
CA SER A 43 8.83 10.64 -12.22
C SER A 43 9.33 9.20 -12.04
N GLY A 44 9.33 8.68 -10.80
CA GLY A 44 9.79 7.32 -10.49
C GLY A 44 11.31 7.19 -10.34
N GLU A 45 12.02 8.33 -10.30
CA GLU A 45 13.48 8.40 -10.18
C GLU A 45 13.90 8.28 -8.71
N TRP A 46 13.77 7.08 -8.14
CA TRP A 46 14.06 6.81 -6.73
C TRP A 46 15.53 7.01 -6.36
N GLN A 47 16.46 6.75 -7.29
CA GLN A 47 17.90 6.93 -7.08
C GLN A 47 18.23 8.42 -6.88
N MET A 48 17.64 9.28 -7.71
CA MET A 48 17.83 10.72 -7.58
C MET A 48 17.15 11.25 -6.30
N THR A 49 15.99 10.70 -5.96
CA THR A 49 15.29 11.03 -4.71
C THR A 49 16.13 10.69 -3.48
N THR A 50 16.72 9.50 -3.44
CA THR A 50 17.59 9.05 -2.35
C THR A 50 18.92 9.81 -2.30
N LEU A 51 19.52 10.14 -3.44
CA LEU A 51 20.70 10.99 -3.50
C LEU A 51 20.42 12.40 -2.94
N LEU A 52 19.26 12.97 -3.28
CA LEU A 52 18.85 14.28 -2.81
C LEU A 52 18.58 14.29 -1.31
N LEU A 53 17.96 13.22 -0.78
CA LEU A 53 17.81 13.00 0.66
C LEU A 53 19.15 12.84 1.37
N GLN A 54 20.11 12.11 0.78
CA GLN A 54 21.45 11.99 1.35
C GLN A 54 22.18 13.32 1.39
N ARG A 55 22.02 14.17 0.38
CA ARG A 55 22.54 15.54 0.40
C ARG A 55 21.90 16.38 1.49
N LEU A 56 20.58 16.28 1.66
CA LEU A 56 19.86 16.93 2.77
C LEU A 56 20.38 16.45 4.13
N ARG A 57 20.66 15.15 4.29
CA ARG A 57 21.28 14.59 5.52
C ARG A 57 22.70 15.11 5.78
N GLN A 58 23.50 15.29 4.73
CA GLN A 58 24.90 15.72 4.83
C GLN A 58 25.06 17.25 4.90
N GLY A 59 24.03 17.99 4.52
CA GLY A 59 24.01 19.44 4.64
C GLY A 59 23.99 19.86 6.12
N HIS A 60 25.13 20.33 6.63
CA HIS A 60 25.29 20.92 7.97
C HIS A 60 24.48 22.22 8.22
N ARG A 61 23.37 22.48 7.51
CA ARG A 61 22.72 23.80 7.46
C ARG A 61 21.19 23.78 7.62
N GLY A 62 20.69 23.09 8.65
CA GLY A 62 19.36 23.34 9.22
C GLY A 62 18.15 23.08 8.29
N LEU A 63 18.34 22.38 7.16
CA LEU A 63 17.25 21.84 6.38
C LEU A 63 16.79 20.54 7.05
N GLU A 64 15.84 20.68 7.98
CA GLU A 64 15.19 19.53 8.59
C GLU A 64 14.32 18.83 7.54
N LEU A 65 14.49 17.51 7.44
CA LEU A 65 13.58 16.63 6.70
C LEU A 65 12.17 16.83 7.27
N ASP A 66 11.19 17.12 6.43
CA ASP A 66 9.81 17.30 6.87
C ASP A 66 8.92 16.13 6.44
N ILE A 67 7.67 16.13 6.92
CA ILE A 67 6.66 15.09 6.61
C ILE A 67 6.48 14.97 5.08
N VAL A 68 6.56 16.09 4.34
CA VAL A 68 6.36 16.13 2.89
C VAL A 68 7.52 15.43 2.17
N GLY A 69 8.76 15.72 2.54
CA GLY A 69 9.95 15.08 2.00
C GLY A 69 9.96 13.57 2.26
N ILE A 70 9.65 13.13 3.48
CA ILE A 70 9.58 11.71 3.83
C ILE A 70 8.46 11.01 3.04
N SER A 71 7.26 11.57 3.02
CA SER A 71 6.12 10.97 2.31
C SER A 71 6.35 10.88 0.80
N ALA A 72 6.90 11.92 0.17
CA ALA A 72 7.24 11.91 -1.24
C ALA A 72 8.37 10.91 -1.55
N ALA A 73 9.41 10.86 -0.72
CA ALA A 73 10.48 9.89 -0.90
C ALA A 73 10.02 8.44 -0.73
N SER A 74 9.18 8.17 0.28
CA SER A 74 8.53 6.86 0.47
C SER A 74 7.70 6.48 -0.76
N ALA A 75 6.95 7.42 -1.35
CA ALA A 75 6.20 7.18 -2.59
C ALA A 75 7.10 6.88 -3.80
N ALA A 76 8.24 7.58 -3.92
CA ALA A 76 9.22 7.34 -4.98
C ALA A 76 9.81 5.92 -4.88
N CYS A 77 10.30 5.56 -3.69
CA CYS A 77 10.92 4.27 -3.41
C CYS A 77 9.90 3.12 -3.51
N ALA A 78 8.65 3.35 -3.10
CA ALA A 78 7.57 2.37 -3.23
C ALA A 78 7.28 2.02 -4.70
N ARG A 79 7.17 3.03 -5.57
CA ARG A 79 6.97 2.83 -7.03
C ARG A 79 8.11 2.03 -7.66
N ALA A 80 9.31 2.19 -7.15
CA ALA A 80 10.48 1.45 -7.58
C ALA A 80 10.62 0.05 -6.97
N SER A 81 9.64 -0.40 -6.16
CA SER A 81 9.69 -1.66 -5.40
C SER A 81 10.91 -1.75 -4.46
N GLN A 82 11.44 -0.60 -4.00
CA GLN A 82 12.55 -0.53 -3.06
C GLN A 82 12.03 -0.49 -1.62
N TRP A 83 11.37 -1.57 -1.19
CA TRP A 83 10.71 -1.64 0.12
C TRP A 83 11.66 -1.42 1.31
N THR A 84 12.92 -1.86 1.22
CA THR A 84 13.94 -1.67 2.27
C THR A 84 14.22 -0.19 2.52
N GLN A 85 14.33 0.60 1.45
CA GLN A 85 14.57 2.04 1.54
C GLN A 85 13.35 2.76 2.07
N VAL A 86 12.13 2.33 1.70
CA VAL A 86 10.91 2.92 2.25
C VAL A 86 10.83 2.71 3.76
N LEU A 87 11.12 1.51 4.26
CA LEU A 87 11.14 1.23 5.69
C LEU A 87 12.21 2.05 6.42
N ALA A 88 13.40 2.17 5.84
CA ALA A 88 14.46 2.99 6.41
C ALA A 88 14.03 4.46 6.54
N LEU A 89 13.33 5.00 5.54
CA LEU A 89 12.79 6.36 5.57
C LEU A 89 11.69 6.53 6.63
N LEU A 90 10.79 5.56 6.77
CA LEU A 90 9.78 5.60 7.84
C LEU A 90 10.42 5.54 9.24
N GLN A 91 11.45 4.72 9.42
CA GLN A 91 12.16 4.61 10.68
C GLN A 91 12.92 5.89 11.02
N GLU A 92 13.55 6.52 10.03
CA GLU A 92 14.20 7.82 10.18
C GLU A 92 13.18 8.91 10.55
N GLY A 93 12.02 8.95 9.89
CA GLY A 93 10.93 9.86 10.28
C GLY A 93 10.54 9.71 11.74
N ARG A 94 10.41 8.47 12.23
CA ARG A 94 10.13 8.22 13.65
C ARG A 94 11.25 8.71 14.58
N GLN A 95 12.51 8.54 14.20
CA GLN A 95 13.66 9.03 14.98
C GLN A 95 13.67 10.56 15.07
N LEU A 96 13.27 11.23 13.98
CA LEU A 96 13.11 12.68 13.93
C LEU A 96 11.82 13.18 14.61
N ARG A 97 11.03 12.29 15.24
CA ARG A 97 9.69 12.58 15.81
C ARG A 97 8.70 13.15 14.80
N ILE A 98 8.86 12.74 13.55
CA ILE A 98 8.00 13.08 12.45
C ILE A 98 7.08 11.88 12.23
N ASP A 99 5.84 12.00 12.69
CA ASP A 99 4.86 10.93 12.48
C ASP A 99 4.55 10.78 10.99
N PRO A 100 4.82 9.60 10.38
CA PRO A 100 4.51 9.37 8.98
C PRO A 100 3.00 9.57 8.75
N ASN A 101 2.66 10.44 7.82
CA ASN A 101 1.27 10.65 7.45
C ASN A 101 0.71 9.41 6.70
N ARG A 102 -0.62 9.41 6.51
CA ARG A 102 -1.32 8.38 5.73
C ARG A 102 -0.64 8.10 4.39
N ILE A 103 -0.25 9.13 3.65
CA ILE A 103 0.38 9.01 2.33
C ILE A 103 1.69 8.20 2.39
N ALA A 104 2.53 8.43 3.40
CA ALA A 104 3.80 7.73 3.58
C ALA A 104 3.58 6.24 3.91
N MET A 105 2.66 5.93 4.84
CA MET A 105 2.33 4.55 5.22
C MET A 105 1.68 3.80 4.05
N ASP A 106 0.77 4.46 3.34
CA ASP A 106 0.07 3.91 2.19
C ASP A 106 1.04 3.57 1.04
N SER A 107 1.96 4.48 0.77
CA SER A 107 3.04 4.26 -0.19
C SER A 107 3.93 3.09 0.22
N ALA A 108 4.31 3.02 1.49
CA ALA A 108 5.12 1.92 2.01
C ALA A 108 4.43 0.57 1.85
N MET A 109 3.15 0.48 2.20
CA MET A 109 2.35 -0.71 1.97
C MET A 109 2.30 -1.10 0.50
N ALA A 110 2.06 -0.15 -0.41
CA ALA A 110 2.04 -0.43 -1.85
C ALA A 110 3.38 -0.99 -2.35
N GLY A 111 4.51 -0.39 -1.94
CA GLY A 111 5.84 -0.85 -2.32
C GLY A 111 6.19 -2.23 -1.76
N VAL A 112 5.84 -2.50 -0.50
CA VAL A 112 6.03 -3.80 0.15
C VAL A 112 5.19 -4.88 -0.52
N VAL A 113 3.93 -4.56 -0.87
CA VAL A 113 3.05 -5.50 -1.56
C VAL A 113 3.56 -5.81 -2.97
N GLN A 114 4.02 -4.80 -3.70
CA GLN A 114 4.62 -4.96 -5.02
C GLN A 114 5.90 -5.82 -4.97
N SER A 115 6.66 -5.71 -3.88
CA SER A 115 7.88 -6.49 -3.64
C SER A 115 7.61 -7.91 -3.12
N GLN A 116 6.33 -8.29 -3.01
CA GLN A 116 5.88 -9.59 -2.52
C GLN A 116 6.43 -9.96 -1.13
N GLN A 117 6.63 -8.97 -0.26
CA GLN A 117 7.11 -9.21 1.11
C GLN A 117 5.92 -9.32 2.07
N TRP A 118 5.31 -10.51 2.16
CA TRP A 118 4.11 -10.73 2.96
C TRP A 118 4.31 -10.43 4.46
N ALA A 119 5.45 -10.83 5.04
CA ALA A 119 5.74 -10.67 6.47
C ALA A 119 5.83 -9.19 6.86
N VAL A 120 6.51 -8.40 6.02
CA VAL A 120 6.64 -6.96 6.20
C VAL A 120 5.27 -6.28 6.02
N SER A 121 4.51 -6.70 5.01
CA SER A 121 3.16 -6.17 4.75
C SER A 121 2.25 -6.32 5.97
N LEU A 122 2.29 -7.48 6.62
CA LEU A 122 1.52 -7.74 7.84
C LEU A 122 1.96 -6.86 8.99
N SER A 123 3.27 -6.79 9.26
CA SER A 123 3.78 -5.96 10.36
C SER A 123 3.42 -4.49 10.17
N LEU A 124 3.42 -4.00 8.93
CA LEU A 124 3.10 -2.62 8.61
C LEU A 124 1.58 -2.37 8.72
N LEU A 125 0.75 -3.33 8.30
CA LEU A 125 -0.71 -3.25 8.47
C LEU A 125 -1.12 -3.29 9.95
N GLU A 126 -0.52 -4.16 10.75
CA GLU A 126 -0.71 -4.20 12.21
C GLU A 126 -0.28 -2.89 12.88
N GLU A 127 0.83 -2.32 12.43
CA GLU A 127 1.29 -1.02 12.91
C GLU A 127 0.26 0.08 12.61
N MET A 128 -0.32 0.08 11.39
CA MET A 128 -1.38 1.02 11.01
C MET A 128 -2.64 0.86 11.87
N TRP A 129 -3.00 -0.36 12.26
CA TRP A 129 -4.14 -0.60 13.16
C TRP A 129 -3.87 -0.18 14.62
N MET A 130 -2.63 -0.31 15.10
CA MET A 130 -2.30 -0.08 16.51
C MET A 130 -1.89 1.35 16.83
N ARG A 131 -1.13 2.00 15.94
CA ARG A 131 -0.47 3.28 16.22
C ARG A 131 -0.56 4.27 15.07
N GLY A 132 -0.94 3.81 13.88
CA GLY A 132 -0.92 4.60 12.66
C GLY A 132 -2.27 5.13 12.22
N PRO A 133 -2.29 5.80 11.06
CA PRO A 133 -3.53 6.15 10.39
C PRO A 133 -4.26 4.88 9.92
N ALA A 134 -5.58 4.84 10.13
CA ALA A 134 -6.40 3.69 9.74
C ALA A 134 -6.18 3.33 8.25
N PRO A 135 -5.82 2.08 7.90
CA PRO A 135 -5.52 1.71 6.54
C PRO A 135 -6.73 1.91 5.64
N ASP A 136 -6.48 2.28 4.38
CA ASP A 136 -7.55 2.35 3.40
C ASP A 136 -7.97 0.94 2.92
N THR A 137 -9.14 0.85 2.28
CA THR A 137 -9.65 -0.42 1.79
C THR A 137 -8.77 -1.02 0.69
N GLY A 138 -8.06 -0.18 -0.09
CA GLY A 138 -7.20 -0.62 -1.18
C GLY A 138 -5.96 -1.37 -0.69
N ILE A 139 -5.29 -0.83 0.31
CA ILE A 139 -4.12 -1.40 0.99
C ILE A 139 -4.48 -2.67 1.73
N ALA A 140 -5.60 -2.65 2.46
CA ALA A 140 -6.11 -3.86 3.11
C ALA A 140 -6.36 -4.96 2.08
N THR A 141 -6.97 -4.62 0.93
CA THR A 141 -7.22 -5.56 -0.17
C THR A 141 -5.93 -6.12 -0.76
N ALA A 142 -4.94 -5.26 -0.97
CA ALA A 142 -3.65 -5.63 -1.52
C ALA A 142 -2.88 -6.57 -0.54
N ALA A 143 -2.90 -6.26 0.75
CA ALA A 143 -2.27 -7.06 1.80
C ALA A 143 -2.94 -8.42 1.98
N VAL A 144 -4.28 -8.47 2.05
CA VAL A 144 -5.06 -9.72 2.13
C VAL A 144 -4.82 -10.58 0.90
N GLY A 145 -4.86 -9.97 -0.29
CA GLY A 145 -4.57 -10.66 -1.54
C GLY A 145 -3.17 -11.26 -1.57
N LEU A 146 -2.17 -10.52 -1.09
CA LEU A 146 -0.79 -11.00 -1.03
C LEU A 146 -0.63 -12.17 -0.05
N CYS A 147 -1.12 -12.02 1.19
CA CYS A 147 -1.00 -13.01 2.25
C CYS A 147 -1.74 -14.31 1.89
N GLY A 148 -2.93 -14.17 1.31
CA GLY A 148 -3.71 -15.29 0.81
C GLY A 148 -3.10 -16.01 -0.39
N SER A 149 -2.15 -15.37 -1.10
CA SER A 149 -1.43 -15.98 -2.21
C SER A 149 -0.17 -16.71 -1.81
N MET A 150 0.51 -16.25 -0.75
CA MET A 150 1.85 -16.73 -0.42
C MET A 150 1.93 -17.52 0.88
N VAL A 151 0.99 -17.34 1.81
CA VAL A 151 1.05 -17.94 3.15
C VAL A 151 -0.06 -18.95 3.34
N SER A 152 -1.28 -18.46 3.54
CA SER A 152 -2.42 -19.32 3.82
C SER A 152 -3.75 -18.58 3.60
N PRO A 153 -4.80 -19.31 3.21
CA PRO A 153 -6.15 -18.76 3.16
C PRO A 153 -6.67 -18.34 4.54
N ALA A 154 -6.28 -19.05 5.60
CA ALA A 154 -6.69 -18.75 6.97
C ALA A 154 -6.21 -17.35 7.41
N LEU A 155 -4.98 -16.98 7.06
CA LEU A 155 -4.46 -15.65 7.37
C LEU A 155 -5.21 -14.55 6.62
N ALA A 156 -5.55 -14.78 5.34
CA ALA A 156 -6.35 -13.83 4.57
C ALA A 156 -7.74 -13.59 5.18
N LEU A 157 -8.34 -14.62 5.76
CA LEU A 157 -9.62 -14.53 6.48
C LEU A 157 -9.48 -13.80 7.81
N ASN A 158 -8.46 -14.12 8.62
CA ASN A 158 -8.20 -13.40 9.87
C ASN A 158 -8.01 -11.89 9.64
N LEU A 159 -7.35 -11.52 8.55
CA LEU A 159 -7.18 -10.11 8.17
C LEU A 159 -8.48 -9.47 7.70
N LEU A 160 -9.33 -10.23 6.99
CA LEU A 160 -10.67 -9.76 6.63
C LEU A 160 -11.51 -9.50 7.88
N ASP A 161 -11.47 -10.40 8.86
CA ASP A 161 -12.15 -10.26 10.16
C ASP A 161 -11.63 -9.04 10.94
N ALA A 162 -10.31 -8.84 10.96
CA ALA A 162 -9.72 -7.64 11.53
C ALA A 162 -10.21 -6.35 10.84
N CYS A 163 -10.47 -6.39 9.52
CA CYS A 163 -11.06 -5.26 8.80
C CYS A 163 -12.51 -5.00 9.19
N TRP A 164 -13.30 -6.05 9.47
CA TRP A 164 -14.67 -5.89 9.96
C TRP A 164 -14.74 -5.26 11.36
N GLU A 165 -13.78 -5.60 12.24
CA GLU A 165 -13.78 -5.14 13.63
C GLU A 165 -13.11 -3.78 13.84
N ARG A 166 -11.94 -3.56 13.21
CA ARG A 166 -11.04 -2.44 13.52
C ARG A 166 -10.67 -1.62 12.29
N GLY A 167 -10.89 -2.16 11.09
CA GLY A 167 -10.41 -1.60 9.85
C GLY A 167 -11.47 -0.86 9.05
N PRO A 168 -11.14 -0.52 7.79
CA PRO A 168 -12.10 0.05 6.87
C PRO A 168 -13.18 -0.99 6.54
N ARG A 169 -14.44 -0.54 6.38
CA ARG A 169 -15.56 -1.41 5.98
C ARG A 169 -15.16 -2.20 4.73
N PRO A 170 -15.08 -3.53 4.81
CA PRO A 170 -14.74 -4.35 3.66
C PRO A 170 -15.68 -4.10 2.50
N ASP A 171 -15.09 -3.84 1.32
CA ASP A 171 -15.81 -3.72 0.07
C ASP A 171 -15.81 -5.04 -0.68
N ALA A 172 -16.49 -5.06 -1.84
CA ALA A 172 -16.57 -6.25 -2.68
C ALA A 172 -15.17 -6.75 -3.11
N MET A 173 -14.19 -5.86 -3.20
CA MET A 173 -12.84 -6.18 -3.69
C MET A 173 -12.00 -6.84 -2.60
N LEU A 174 -12.09 -6.37 -1.36
CA LEU A 174 -11.46 -6.98 -0.19
C LEU A 174 -12.00 -8.39 0.06
N CYS A 175 -13.33 -8.55 0.04
CA CYS A 175 -13.94 -9.87 0.17
C CYS A 175 -13.55 -10.79 -1.01
N ALA A 176 -13.51 -10.28 -2.24
CA ALA A 176 -13.04 -11.06 -3.39
C ALA A 176 -11.57 -11.48 -3.25
N ALA A 177 -10.71 -10.66 -2.65
CA ALA A 177 -9.32 -11.01 -2.38
C ALA A 177 -9.19 -12.18 -1.40
N ALA A 178 -9.97 -12.15 -0.31
CA ALA A 178 -10.04 -13.27 0.64
C ALA A 178 -10.61 -14.54 0.00
N LEU A 179 -11.70 -14.44 -0.77
CA LEU A 179 -12.28 -15.58 -1.48
C LEU A 179 -11.29 -16.22 -2.47
N ARG A 180 -10.52 -15.40 -3.22
CA ARG A 180 -9.46 -15.91 -4.11
C ARG A 180 -8.40 -16.70 -3.35
N ALA A 181 -8.07 -16.27 -2.12
CA ALA A 181 -7.15 -17.01 -1.26
C ALA A 181 -7.73 -18.38 -0.87
N CYS A 182 -9.01 -18.43 -0.45
CA CYS A 182 -9.70 -19.67 -0.10
C CYS A 182 -9.75 -20.66 -1.27
N VAL A 183 -10.07 -20.18 -2.48
CA VAL A 183 -10.11 -21.01 -3.69
C VAL A 183 -8.73 -21.57 -4.02
N ARG A 184 -7.68 -20.73 -3.96
CA ARG A 184 -6.30 -21.18 -4.20
C ARG A 184 -5.81 -22.17 -3.15
N GLY A 185 -6.20 -21.99 -1.90
CA GLY A 185 -5.90 -22.91 -0.81
C GLY A 185 -6.73 -24.19 -0.81
N SER A 186 -7.70 -24.35 -1.72
CA SER A 186 -8.68 -25.45 -1.71
C SER A 186 -9.47 -25.57 -0.38
N VAL A 187 -9.65 -24.45 0.34
CA VAL A 187 -10.34 -24.41 1.65
C VAL A 187 -11.72 -23.77 1.50
N TRP A 188 -12.60 -24.47 0.79
CA TRP A 188 -13.93 -23.98 0.42
C TRP A 188 -14.89 -23.77 1.59
N ALA A 189 -14.81 -24.63 2.61
CA ALA A 189 -15.65 -24.52 3.80
C ALA A 189 -15.52 -23.15 4.49
N GLN A 190 -14.34 -22.52 4.40
CA GLN A 190 -14.08 -21.20 4.99
C GLN A 190 -14.48 -20.02 4.08
N ALA A 191 -14.81 -20.26 2.82
CA ALA A 191 -15.32 -19.23 1.90
C ALA A 191 -16.82 -18.95 2.09
N LEU A 192 -17.59 -19.94 2.59
CA LEU A 192 -19.04 -19.82 2.80
C LEU A 192 -19.42 -18.73 3.82
N PRO A 193 -18.78 -18.64 5.00
CA PRO A 193 -19.08 -17.59 5.98
C PRO A 193 -18.83 -16.19 5.42
N VAL A 194 -17.80 -16.04 4.57
CA VAL A 194 -17.48 -14.75 3.93
C VAL A 194 -18.61 -14.32 2.99
N LEU A 195 -19.15 -15.23 2.18
CA LEU A 195 -20.27 -14.94 1.28
C LEU A 195 -21.56 -14.61 2.04
N ALA A 196 -21.84 -15.34 3.12
CA ALA A 196 -22.97 -15.06 3.99
C ALA A 196 -22.84 -13.67 4.64
N GLU A 197 -21.64 -13.30 5.08
CA GLU A 197 -21.37 -11.99 5.67
C GLU A 197 -21.45 -10.86 4.63
N MET A 198 -20.98 -11.08 3.40
CA MET A 198 -21.18 -10.13 2.29
C MET A 198 -22.67 -9.85 2.04
N GLN A 199 -23.50 -10.90 2.02
CA GLN A 199 -24.94 -10.76 1.83
C GLN A 199 -25.60 -10.02 2.99
N ARG A 200 -25.26 -10.39 4.24
CA ARG A 200 -25.78 -9.74 5.45
C ARG A 200 -25.42 -8.26 5.54
N LYS A 201 -24.25 -7.89 5.03
CA LYS A 201 -23.71 -6.51 5.05
C LYS A 201 -24.02 -5.73 3.77
N GLU A 202 -24.87 -6.27 2.90
CA GLU A 202 -25.29 -5.70 1.61
C GLU A 202 -24.12 -5.33 0.68
N VAL A 203 -23.01 -6.05 0.78
CA VAL A 203 -21.86 -5.89 -0.10
C VAL A 203 -22.12 -6.70 -1.37
N ARG A 204 -22.42 -6.01 -2.48
CA ARG A 204 -22.71 -6.66 -3.77
C ARG A 204 -21.54 -7.56 -4.19
N PRO A 205 -21.75 -8.88 -4.36
CA PRO A 205 -20.73 -9.77 -4.88
C PRO A 205 -20.30 -9.31 -6.27
N SER A 206 -18.99 -9.17 -6.47
CA SER A 206 -18.46 -8.87 -7.80
C SER A 206 -18.47 -10.12 -8.67
N VAL A 207 -18.46 -9.96 -10.00
CA VAL A 207 -18.28 -11.09 -10.95
C VAL A 207 -17.01 -11.89 -10.62
N MET A 208 -16.00 -11.27 -10.01
CA MET A 208 -14.81 -11.96 -9.51
C MET A 208 -15.02 -12.80 -8.24
N SER A 209 -15.93 -12.38 -7.36
CA SER A 209 -16.40 -13.18 -6.22
C SER A 209 -17.17 -14.41 -6.70
N LEU A 210 -17.89 -14.26 -7.83
CA LEU A 210 -18.69 -15.31 -8.45
C LEU A 210 -17.86 -16.25 -9.33
N SER A 211 -16.86 -15.77 -10.07
CA SER A 211 -15.97 -16.63 -10.86
C SER A 211 -15.08 -17.52 -9.98
N ALA A 212 -14.77 -17.06 -8.76
CA ALA A 212 -14.15 -17.87 -7.73
C ALA A 212 -15.02 -19.10 -7.37
N LEU A 213 -16.35 -19.01 -7.42
CA LEU A 213 -17.30 -20.10 -7.18
C LEU A 213 -17.41 -21.13 -8.31
N ILE A 214 -17.04 -20.76 -9.54
CA ILE A 214 -17.35 -21.55 -10.76
C ILE A 214 -16.11 -22.29 -11.30
N ALA A 215 -14.91 -22.07 -10.74
CA ALA A 215 -13.68 -22.73 -11.20
C ALA A 215 -13.67 -24.27 -10.97
N PRO A 216 -12.97 -25.07 -11.80
CA PRO A 216 -13.23 -26.50 -11.97
C PRO A 216 -12.94 -27.31 -10.70
N ARG A 217 -13.98 -27.95 -10.16
CA ARG A 217 -13.95 -28.84 -8.99
C ARG A 217 -13.57 -30.25 -9.39
N SER A 218 -12.68 -30.88 -8.63
CA SER A 218 -12.51 -32.34 -8.65
C SER A 218 -13.86 -33.02 -8.33
N SER A 219 -14.04 -34.24 -8.85
CA SER A 219 -15.33 -34.93 -9.03
C SER A 219 -16.17 -35.24 -7.78
N ARG A 220 -15.79 -34.76 -6.59
CA ARG A 220 -16.39 -35.16 -5.30
C ARG A 220 -17.41 -34.17 -4.71
N ASP A 221 -17.47 -32.92 -5.17
CA ASP A 221 -18.26 -31.86 -4.52
C ASP A 221 -19.35 -31.22 -5.40
N ARG A 222 -20.04 -31.99 -6.25
CA ARG A 222 -21.12 -31.47 -7.11
C ARG A 222 -22.35 -30.96 -6.33
N ALA A 223 -22.65 -31.55 -5.16
CA ALA A 223 -23.78 -31.14 -4.32
C ALA A 223 -23.63 -29.72 -3.75
N ASP A 224 -22.39 -29.28 -3.54
CA ASP A 224 -22.07 -27.94 -3.04
C ASP A 224 -22.03 -26.87 -4.15
N ALA A 225 -22.18 -27.25 -5.42
CA ALA A 225 -22.29 -26.31 -6.53
C ALA A 225 -23.75 -25.92 -6.79
N ASP A 226 -24.70 -26.83 -6.55
CA ASP A 226 -26.12 -26.58 -6.77
C ASP A 226 -26.69 -25.55 -5.79
N TRP A 227 -26.29 -25.55 -4.51
CA TRP A 227 -26.71 -24.48 -3.58
C TRP A 227 -26.06 -23.13 -3.92
N ALA A 228 -24.83 -23.11 -4.46
CA ALA A 228 -24.16 -21.87 -4.87
C ALA A 228 -24.80 -21.28 -6.14
N LEU A 229 -25.25 -22.14 -7.06
CA LEU A 229 -26.07 -21.76 -8.22
C LEU A 229 -27.47 -21.31 -7.80
N GLN A 230 -28.09 -21.95 -6.81
CA GLN A 230 -29.33 -21.48 -6.19
C GLN A 230 -29.15 -20.16 -5.45
N TRP A 231 -28.02 -19.96 -4.78
CA TRP A 231 -27.63 -18.72 -4.10
C TRP A 231 -27.42 -17.58 -5.11
N LEU A 232 -26.80 -17.88 -6.25
CA LEU A 232 -26.68 -16.98 -7.41
C LEU A 232 -28.04 -16.64 -8.05
N ALA A 233 -28.97 -17.60 -8.07
CA ALA A 233 -30.32 -17.41 -8.63
C ALA A 233 -31.30 -16.72 -7.66
N ALA A 234 -30.99 -16.70 -6.37
CA ALA A 234 -31.77 -16.03 -5.33
C ALA A 234 -31.34 -14.58 -5.04
N MET A 235 -30.36 -14.08 -5.81
CA MET A 235 -29.85 -12.70 -5.78
C MET A 235 -30.56 -11.84 -6.83
#